data_AF-A0A4V3A067-F1
#
_entry.id   AF-A0A4V3A067-F1
#
_cell.length_a   1.000
_cell.length_b   1.000
_cell.length_c   1.000
_cell.angle_alpha   90.00
_cell.angle_beta   90.00
_cell.angle_gamma   90.00
#
_symmetry.space_group_name_H-M   'P 1'
#
loop_
_entity.id
_entity.type
_entity.pdbx_description
1 polymer ?
#
loop_
_entity_poly.entity_id
_entity_poly.type
_entity_poly.pdbx_seq_one_letter_code
_entity_poly.pdbx_strand_id
1 'polypeptide(L)'
;MKNIEIKKWPKKRKFTAIAGIMILLISVFIIYPIEMVKANFVSDFVNTYLGLAVALLLLMLGLMGKYFVQGLSFMLISTIFGFTLIAVSVEFGAILGFIIGIPSGVIAGMLFLVINFYFLKDVKRYRLPTQIISYCIILCIVSFLFYHGGDWIYDITQYFNNKS
;
A
#
# COMPACT_ATOMS: atom_id res chain seq x y z
N MET A 1 0.86 -12.56 34.74
CA MET A 1 0.37 -12.48 33.35
C MET A 1 -0.69 -11.39 33.26
N LYS A 2 -0.48 -10.35 32.45
CA LYS A 2 -1.45 -9.26 32.26
C LYS A 2 -2.54 -9.77 31.32
N ASN A 3 -3.78 -9.88 31.79
CA ASN A 3 -4.93 -10.16 30.94
C ASN A 3 -5.00 -9.08 29.87
N ILE A 4 -4.72 -9.44 28.62
CA ILE A 4 -4.91 -8.57 27.46
C ILE A 4 -6.43 -8.54 27.24
N GLU A 5 -7.11 -7.56 27.83
CA GLU A 5 -8.51 -7.30 27.49
C GLU A 5 -8.59 -7.00 25.99
N ILE A 6 -9.12 -7.96 25.22
CA ILE A 6 -9.34 -7.80 23.78
C ILE A 6 -10.43 -6.75 23.63
N LYS A 7 -10.01 -5.50 23.37
CA LYS A 7 -10.92 -4.37 23.13
C LYS A 7 -11.85 -4.73 21.96
N LYS A 8 -13.11 -5.04 22.28
CA LYS A 8 -14.12 -5.44 21.30
C LYS A 8 -14.29 -4.35 20.25
N TRP A 9 -14.20 -4.75 18.98
CA TRP A 9 -14.42 -3.87 17.84
C TRP A 9 -15.86 -3.34 17.84
N PRO A 10 -16.08 -2.03 17.60
CA PRO A 10 -17.42 -1.49 17.45
C PRO A 10 -18.16 -2.16 16.28
N LYS A 11 -19.41 -2.58 16.49
CA LYS A 11 -20.23 -3.29 15.48
C LYS A 11 -20.22 -2.59 14.11
N LYS A 12 -20.37 -1.26 14.10
CA LYS A 12 -20.35 -0.45 12.87
C LYS A 12 -19.04 -0.56 12.09
N ARG A 13 -17.89 -0.55 12.79
CA ARG A 13 -16.55 -0.63 12.17
C ARG A 13 -16.25 -2.01 11.60
N LYS A 14 -16.73 -3.06 12.27
CA LYS A 14 -16.63 -4.43 11.75
C LYS A 14 -17.43 -4.57 10.45
N PHE A 15 -18.63 -3.99 10.41
CA PHE A 15 -19.47 -4.02 9.21
C PHE A 15 -18.84 -3.26 8.04
N THR A 16 -18.30 -2.06 8.27
CA THR A 16 -17.62 -1.28 7.21
C THR A 16 -16.39 -2.01 6.67
N ALA A 17 -15.60 -2.67 7.53
CA ALA A 17 -14.45 -3.47 7.09
C ALA A 17 -14.90 -4.68 6.25
N ILE A 18 -15.92 -5.41 6.68
CA ILE A 18 -16.47 -6.55 5.93
C ILE A 18 -17.02 -6.10 4.56
N ALA A 19 -17.75 -4.99 4.52
CA ALA A 19 -18.25 -4.43 3.26
C ALA A 19 -17.08 -4.09 2.30
N GLY A 20 -16.01 -3.49 2.83
CA GLY A 20 -14.79 -3.25 2.05
C GLY A 20 -14.16 -4.52 1.48
N ILE A 21 -14.03 -5.58 2.31
CA ILE A 21 -13.52 -6.89 1.85
C ILE A 21 -14.41 -7.47 0.75
N MET A 22 -15.73 -7.44 0.92
CA MET A 22 -16.68 -7.96 -0.07
C MET A 22 -16.57 -7.22 -1.40
N ILE A 23 -16.54 -5.89 -1.39
CA ILE A 23 -16.39 -5.09 -2.61
C ILE A 23 -15.03 -5.34 -3.27
N LEU A 24 -13.96 -5.53 -2.49
CA LEU A 24 -12.64 -5.88 -3.02
C LEU A 24 -12.70 -7.22 -3.77
N LEU A 25 -13.27 -8.26 -3.15
CA LEU A 25 -13.39 -9.58 -3.77
C LEU A 25 -14.26 -9.53 -5.03
N ILE A 26 -15.39 -8.83 -5.00
CA ILE A 26 -16.26 -8.67 -6.17
C ILE A 26 -15.51 -7.93 -7.29
N SER A 27 -14.76 -6.89 -6.96
CA SER A 27 -14.01 -6.11 -7.95
C SER A 27 -12.92 -6.94 -8.63
N VAL A 28 -12.19 -7.76 -7.87
CA VAL A 28 -11.08 -8.58 -8.39
C VAL A 28 -11.57 -9.83 -9.11
N PHE A 29 -12.56 -10.54 -8.55
CA PHE A 29 -12.96 -11.87 -9.05
C PHE A 29 -14.14 -11.85 -10.01
N ILE A 30 -14.94 -10.77 -10.03
CA ILE A 30 -16.15 -10.71 -10.85
C ILE A 30 -16.04 -9.57 -11.86
N ILE A 31 -15.82 -8.34 -11.40
CA ILE A 31 -15.82 -7.16 -12.28
C ILE A 31 -14.61 -7.18 -13.22
N TYR A 32 -13.41 -7.39 -12.67
CA TYR A 32 -12.18 -7.38 -13.46
C TYR A 32 -12.18 -8.41 -14.61
N PRO A 33 -12.54 -9.69 -14.42
CA PRO A 33 -12.61 -10.63 -15.54
C PRO A 33 -13.64 -10.25 -16.60
N ILE A 34 -14.79 -9.69 -16.20
CA ILE A 34 -15.84 -9.26 -17.13
C ILE A 34 -15.36 -8.08 -17.99
N GLU A 35 -14.64 -7.13 -17.39
CA GLU A 35 -14.04 -6.00 -18.11
C GLU A 35 -12.87 -6.46 -18.99
N MET A 36 -12.05 -7.40 -18.51
CA MET A 36 -10.88 -7.93 -19.24
C MET A 36 -11.26 -8.53 -20.60
N VAL A 37 -12.40 -9.21 -20.70
CA VAL A 37 -12.88 -9.79 -21.97
C VAL A 37 -13.24 -8.71 -23.01
N LYS A 38 -13.55 -7.49 -22.56
CA LYS A 38 -14.01 -6.38 -23.43
C LYS A 38 -12.98 -5.27 -23.60
N ALA A 39 -11.93 -5.27 -22.77
CA ALA A 39 -10.93 -4.21 -22.69
C ALA A 39 -9.89 -4.35 -23.80
N ASN A 40 -9.61 -3.23 -24.48
CA ASN A 40 -8.46 -3.11 -25.38
C ASN A 40 -7.33 -2.30 -24.73
N PHE A 41 -7.68 -1.42 -23.79
CA PHE A 41 -6.74 -0.55 -23.10
C PHE A 41 -6.91 -0.64 -21.59
N VAL A 42 -5.84 -0.27 -20.86
CA VAL A 42 -5.86 -0.21 -19.39
C VAL A 42 -6.89 0.80 -18.88
N SER A 43 -7.21 1.83 -19.66
CA SER A 43 -8.26 2.81 -19.32
C SER A 43 -9.67 2.20 -19.26
N ASP A 44 -9.89 1.02 -19.83
CA ASP A 44 -11.22 0.42 -19.94
C ASP A 44 -11.66 -0.23 -18.62
N PHE A 45 -10.74 -0.45 -17.67
CA PHE A 45 -10.99 -1.05 -16.36
C PHE A 45 -11.58 -0.07 -15.33
N VAL A 46 -12.44 0.86 -15.77
CA VAL A 46 -12.95 1.95 -14.93
C VAL A 46 -13.69 1.43 -13.71
N ASN A 47 -14.57 0.43 -13.85
CA ASN A 47 -15.34 -0.06 -12.69
C ASN A 47 -14.48 -0.88 -11.76
N THR A 48 -13.50 -1.63 -12.29
CA THR A 48 -12.51 -2.31 -11.45
C THR A 48 -11.75 -1.33 -10.59
N TYR A 49 -11.20 -0.25 -11.17
CA TYR A 49 -10.43 0.73 -10.41
C TYR A 49 -11.27 1.51 -9.41
N LEU A 50 -12.50 1.91 -9.78
CA LEU A 50 -13.43 2.57 -8.86
C LEU A 50 -13.82 1.63 -7.70
N GLY A 51 -14.14 0.37 -8.00
CA GLY A 51 -14.49 -0.64 -7.01
C GLY A 51 -13.35 -0.88 -6.02
N LEU A 52 -12.13 -1.03 -6.52
CA LEU A 52 -10.92 -1.14 -5.69
C LEU A 52 -10.69 0.10 -4.82
N ALA A 53 -10.84 1.30 -5.38
CA ALA A 53 -10.68 2.55 -4.63
C ALA A 53 -11.69 2.65 -3.47
N VAL A 54 -12.97 2.38 -3.74
CA VAL A 54 -14.03 2.38 -2.72
C VAL A 54 -13.77 1.30 -1.67
N ALA A 55 -13.38 0.09 -2.08
CA ALA A 55 -13.07 -1.01 -1.18
C ALA A 55 -11.91 -0.66 -0.23
N LEU A 56 -10.82 -0.10 -0.76
CA LEU A 56 -9.66 0.32 0.03
C LEU A 56 -10.00 1.45 1.00
N LEU A 57 -10.81 2.42 0.59
CA LEU A 57 -11.29 3.49 1.48
C LEU A 57 -12.16 2.94 2.62
N LEU A 58 -13.09 2.02 2.33
CA LEU A 58 -13.93 1.37 3.34
C LEU A 58 -13.12 0.51 4.31
N LEU A 59 -12.14 -0.22 3.79
CA LEU A 59 -11.18 -0.97 4.61
C LEU A 59 -10.42 -0.03 5.54
N MET A 60 -9.86 1.05 5.01
CA MET A 60 -9.11 2.01 5.83
C MET A 60 -10.00 2.67 6.89
N LEU A 61 -11.24 3.01 6.55
CA LEU A 61 -12.23 3.55 7.50
C LEU A 61 -12.59 2.53 8.59
N GLY A 62 -12.80 1.26 8.23
CA GLY A 62 -13.06 0.18 9.18
C GLY A 62 -11.88 -0.08 10.13
N LEU A 63 -10.68 -0.20 9.57
CA LEU A 63 -9.44 -0.53 10.28
C LEU A 63 -8.95 0.61 11.19
N MET A 64 -9.00 1.87 10.72
CA MET A 64 -8.44 3.01 11.47
C MET A 64 -9.49 3.78 12.29
N GLY A 65 -10.77 3.72 11.90
CA GLY A 65 -11.87 4.38 12.62
C GLY A 65 -11.62 5.88 12.80
N LYS A 66 -11.53 6.35 14.06
CA LYS A 66 -11.32 7.78 14.37
C LYS A 66 -9.99 8.36 13.85
N TYR A 67 -9.03 7.51 13.53
CA TYR A 67 -7.72 7.92 12.99
C TYR A 67 -7.66 7.85 11.46
N PHE A 68 -8.80 7.64 10.79
CA PHE A 68 -8.88 7.54 9.33
C PHE A 68 -8.21 8.72 8.62
N VAL A 69 -8.55 9.96 9.00
CA VAL A 69 -7.98 11.16 8.35
C VAL A 69 -6.46 11.24 8.56
N GLN A 70 -5.97 10.88 9.76
CA GLN A 70 -4.53 10.86 10.04
C GLN A 70 -3.79 9.80 9.23
N GLY A 71 -4.40 8.63 9.07
CA GLY A 71 -3.89 7.58 8.19
C GLY A 71 -3.86 8.01 6.73
N LEU A 72 -4.94 8.63 6.26
CA LEU A 72 -5.04 9.12 4.88
C LEU A 72 -4.00 10.20 4.60
N SER A 73 -3.84 11.18 5.49
CA SER A 73 -2.83 12.23 5.34
C SER A 73 -1.42 11.65 5.36
N PHE A 74 -1.16 10.65 6.20
CA PHE A 74 0.13 9.98 6.24
C PHE A 74 0.42 9.24 4.93
N MET A 75 -0.56 8.53 4.37
CA MET A 75 -0.43 7.85 3.08
C MET A 75 -0.16 8.83 1.93
N LEU A 76 -0.84 9.98 1.91
CA LEU A 76 -0.59 11.04 0.92
C LEU A 76 0.83 11.59 1.03
N ILE A 77 1.28 11.91 2.25
CA ILE A 77 2.64 12.37 2.50
C ILE A 77 3.66 11.30 2.07
N SER A 78 3.40 10.03 2.42
CA SER A 78 4.26 8.90 2.04
C SER A 78 4.39 8.75 0.52
N THR A 79 3.29 8.95 -0.19
CA THR A 79 3.25 8.93 -1.66
C THR A 79 4.07 10.08 -2.26
N ILE A 80 3.96 11.29 -1.69
CA ILE A 80 4.77 12.45 -2.11
C ILE A 80 6.25 12.15 -1.89
N PHE A 81 6.63 11.63 -0.72
CA PHE A 81 8.02 11.27 -0.43
C PHE A 81 8.57 10.21 -1.38
N GLY A 82 7.80 9.16 -1.67
CA GLY A 82 8.18 8.13 -2.64
C GLY A 82 8.37 8.69 -4.05
N PHE A 83 7.44 9.55 -4.50
CA PHE A 83 7.57 10.28 -5.76
C PHE A 83 8.84 11.13 -5.79
N THR A 84 9.05 11.99 -4.79
CA THR A 84 10.20 12.91 -4.75
C THR A 84 11.53 12.19 -4.67
N LEU A 85 11.58 11.06 -3.94
CA LEU A 85 12.79 10.26 -3.80
C LEU A 85 13.26 9.77 -5.16
N ILE A 86 12.38 9.13 -5.93
CA ILE A 86 12.72 8.63 -7.27
C ILE A 86 12.90 9.78 -8.26
N ALA A 87 12.07 10.82 -8.17
CA ALA A 87 12.08 11.91 -9.16
C ALA A 87 13.35 12.75 -9.15
N VAL A 88 14.05 12.84 -8.02
CA VAL A 88 15.32 13.56 -7.90
C VAL A 88 16.53 12.65 -8.18
N SER A 89 16.36 11.33 -8.12
CA SER A 89 17.46 10.37 -8.22
C SER A 89 17.85 9.96 -9.64
N VAL A 90 17.04 10.24 -10.67
CA VAL A 90 17.23 9.67 -12.01
C VAL A 90 16.89 10.68 -13.12
N GLU A 91 17.56 10.58 -14.27
CA GLU A 91 17.11 11.24 -15.50
C GLU A 91 15.72 10.72 -15.91
N PHE A 92 14.84 11.60 -16.40
CA PHE A 92 13.39 11.35 -16.52
C PHE A 92 12.67 11.03 -15.19
N GLY A 93 13.26 11.46 -14.07
CA GLY A 93 12.78 11.16 -12.73
C GLY A 93 11.30 11.46 -12.49
N ALA A 94 10.70 12.47 -13.13
CA ALA A 94 9.26 12.73 -12.97
C ALA A 94 8.38 11.56 -13.46
N ILE A 95 8.74 10.93 -14.58
CA ILE A 95 7.99 9.80 -15.15
C ILE A 95 8.19 8.55 -14.28
N LEU A 96 9.45 8.24 -13.94
CA LEU A 96 9.76 7.11 -13.05
C LEU A 96 9.20 7.31 -11.65
N GLY A 97 9.19 8.55 -11.15
CA GLY A 97 8.57 8.91 -9.88
C GLY A 97 7.08 8.61 -9.88
N PHE A 98 6.39 8.83 -11.00
CA PHE A 98 4.97 8.51 -11.12
C PHE A 98 4.73 6.99 -11.20
N ILE A 99 5.52 6.28 -12.00
CA ILE A 99 5.34 4.83 -12.25
C ILE A 99 5.82 3.99 -11.07
N ILE A 100 6.92 4.38 -10.43
CA ILE A 100 7.65 3.60 -9.43
C ILE A 100 7.55 4.24 -8.04
N GLY A 101 7.78 5.56 -7.97
CA GLY A 101 7.83 6.31 -6.71
C GLY A 101 6.49 6.42 -5.99
N ILE A 102 5.39 6.65 -6.72
CA ILE A 102 4.03 6.69 -6.14
C ILE A 102 3.67 5.32 -5.54
N PRO A 103 3.75 4.19 -6.28
CA PRO A 103 3.48 2.88 -5.71
C PRO A 103 4.40 2.51 -4.54
N SER A 104 5.70 2.82 -4.62
CA SER A 104 6.64 2.54 -3.52
C SER A 104 6.28 3.32 -2.26
N GLY A 105 5.93 4.60 -2.39
CA GLY A 105 5.46 5.45 -1.30
C GLY A 105 4.17 4.95 -0.66
N VAL A 106 3.21 4.48 -1.45
CA VAL A 106 1.97 3.87 -0.96
C VAL A 106 2.27 2.61 -0.13
N ILE A 107 3.08 1.69 -0.66
CA ILE A 107 3.40 0.42 -0.01
C ILE A 107 4.23 0.63 1.26
N ALA A 108 5.24 1.51 1.20
CA ALA A 108 6.03 1.88 2.37
C ALA A 108 5.16 2.49 3.48
N GLY A 109 4.21 3.35 3.10
CA GLY A 109 3.25 3.94 4.02
C GLY A 109 2.39 2.88 4.71
N MET A 110 1.86 1.92 3.96
CA MET A 110 1.06 0.82 4.53
C MET A 110 1.88 -0.04 5.49
N LEU A 111 3.09 -0.47 5.08
CA LEU A 111 3.97 -1.29 5.90
C LEU A 111 4.34 -0.58 7.20
N PHE A 112 4.68 0.71 7.11
CA PHE A 112 4.98 1.51 8.28
C PHE A 112 3.79 1.62 9.23
N LEU A 113 2.56 1.83 8.73
CA LEU A 113 1.37 1.88 9.58
C LEU A 113 1.15 0.57 10.34
N VAL A 114 1.37 -0.57 9.69
CA VAL A 114 1.28 -1.90 10.33
C VAL A 114 2.37 -2.07 11.38
N ILE A 115 3.64 -1.84 11.01
CA ILE A 115 4.79 -2.00 11.92
C ILE A 115 4.67 -1.07 13.12
N ASN A 116 4.27 0.19 12.88
CA ASN A 116 4.09 1.17 13.93
C ASN A 116 3.00 0.77 14.93
N PHE A 117 1.90 0.18 14.45
CA PHE A 117 0.83 -0.29 15.31
C PHE A 117 1.24 -1.47 16.21
N TYR A 118 1.98 -2.44 15.66
CA TYR A 118 2.36 -3.65 16.38
C TYR A 118 3.63 -3.52 17.23
N PHE A 119 4.63 -2.76 16.78
CA PHE A 119 5.97 -2.77 17.38
C PHE A 119 6.40 -1.44 17.99
N LEU A 120 6.08 -0.30 17.36
CA LEU A 120 6.64 1.01 17.77
C LEU A 120 5.72 1.82 18.69
N LYS A 121 4.45 1.43 18.83
CA LYS A 121 3.44 2.20 19.58
C LYS A 121 3.78 2.37 21.06
N ASP A 122 4.45 1.39 21.67
CA ASP A 122 4.68 1.33 23.12
C ASP A 122 6.06 1.88 23.56
N VAL A 123 6.89 2.32 22.61
CA VAL A 123 8.22 2.89 22.90
C VAL A 123 8.08 4.33 23.40
N LYS A 124 8.31 4.58 24.70
CA LYS A 124 8.07 5.90 25.33
C LYS A 124 9.21 6.92 25.18
N ARG A 125 10.48 6.51 25.19
CA ARG A 125 11.61 7.43 25.38
C ARG A 125 12.08 8.14 24.11
N TYR A 126 11.85 7.57 22.92
CA TYR A 126 12.29 8.12 21.62
C TYR A 126 11.27 7.90 20.49
N ARG A 127 9.97 8.01 20.81
CA ARG A 127 8.89 7.58 19.93
C ARG A 127 8.95 8.17 18.51
N LEU A 128 9.08 9.50 18.39
CA LEU A 128 9.06 10.18 17.09
C LEU A 128 10.33 9.93 16.25
N PRO A 129 11.57 10.10 16.79
CA PRO A 129 12.78 9.79 16.03
C PRO A 129 12.82 8.34 15.56
N THR A 130 12.44 7.38 16.42
CA THR A 130 12.42 5.96 16.04
C THR A 130 11.40 5.68 14.94
N GLN A 131 10.22 6.31 14.99
CA GLN A 131 9.21 6.21 13.94
C GLN A 131 9.69 6.79 12.61
N ILE A 132 10.33 7.96 12.62
CA ILE A 132 10.87 8.60 11.42
C ILE A 132 11.95 7.72 10.80
N ILE A 133 12.91 7.25 11.61
CA ILE A 133 14.00 6.37 11.14
C ILE A 133 13.44 5.06 10.57
N SER A 134 12.48 4.43 11.25
CA SER A 134 11.85 3.19 10.77
C SER A 134 11.13 3.42 9.45
N TYR A 135 10.39 4.53 9.32
CA TYR A 135 9.74 4.90 8.08
C TYR A 135 10.74 5.11 6.94
N CYS A 136 11.82 5.87 7.18
CA CYS A 136 12.87 6.09 6.17
C CYS A 136 13.51 4.78 5.71
N ILE A 137 13.81 3.86 6.65
CA ILE A 137 14.37 2.54 6.32
C ILE A 137 13.39 1.76 5.43
N ILE A 138 12.10 1.70 5.80
CA ILE A 138 11.07 1.00 5.02
C ILE A 138 10.95 1.62 3.63
N LEU A 139 10.89 2.95 3.54
CA LEU A 139 10.76 3.65 2.27
C LEU A 139 11.96 3.39 1.35
N CYS A 140 13.18 3.39 1.89
CA CYS A 140 14.38 3.05 1.13
C CYS A 140 14.35 1.61 0.61
N ILE A 141 14.02 0.64 1.48
CA ILE A 141 13.94 -0.78 1.09
C ILE A 141 12.88 -0.97 -0.01
N VAL A 142 11.66 -0.46 0.21
CA VAL A 142 10.57 -0.62 -0.75
C VAL A 142 10.90 0.08 -2.07
N SER A 143 11.47 1.28 -2.04
CA SER A 143 11.84 1.99 -3.26
C SER A 143 12.95 1.27 -4.03
N PHE A 144 13.94 0.70 -3.33
CA PHE A 144 14.98 -0.11 -3.94
C PHE A 144 14.40 -1.37 -4.62
N LEU A 145 13.49 -2.07 -3.94
CA LEU A 145 12.79 -3.23 -4.51
C LEU A 145 11.96 -2.86 -5.74
N PHE A 146 11.33 -1.68 -5.74
CA PHE A 146 10.54 -1.21 -6.88
C PHE A 146 11.40 -0.76 -8.06
N TYR A 147 12.56 -0.16 -7.77
CA TYR A 147 13.50 0.29 -8.79
C TYR A 147 14.19 -0.88 -9.51
N HIS A 148 14.62 -1.91 -8.77
CA HIS A 148 15.32 -3.08 -9.33
C HIS A 148 14.44 -4.32 -9.51
N GLY A 149 13.19 -4.30 -9.04
CA GLY A 149 12.34 -5.49 -9.05
C GLY A 149 12.01 -6.00 -10.46
N GLY A 150 11.95 -5.09 -11.45
CA GLY A 150 11.80 -5.47 -12.85
C GLY A 150 12.98 -6.29 -13.37
N ASP A 151 14.20 -5.83 -13.08
CA ASP A 151 15.44 -6.51 -13.49
C ASP A 151 15.54 -7.90 -12.87
N TRP A 152 15.20 -8.02 -11.58
CA TRP A 152 15.24 -9.32 -10.90
C TRP A 152 14.23 -10.32 -11.45
N ILE A 153 13.01 -9.89 -11.77
CA ILE A 153 12.02 -10.77 -12.40
C ILE A 153 12.50 -11.22 -13.78
N TYR A 154 13.11 -10.33 -14.55
CA TYR A 154 13.67 -10.66 -15.87
C TYR A 154 14.81 -11.68 -15.76
N ASP A 155 15.79 -11.43 -14.88
CA ASP A 155 16.96 -12.31 -14.68
C ASP A 155 16.56 -13.71 -14.19
N ILE A 156 15.63 -13.79 -13.25
CA ILE A 156 15.10 -15.08 -12.76
C ILE A 156 14.38 -15.82 -13.88
N THR A 157 13.55 -15.13 -14.67
CA THR A 157 12.80 -15.75 -15.77
C THR A 157 13.74 -16.25 -16.87
N GLN A 158 14.76 -15.48 -17.22
CA GLN A 158 15.81 -15.89 -18.16
C GLN A 158 16.60 -17.10 -17.65
N TYR A 159 16.95 -17.13 -16.36
CA TYR A 159 17.68 -18.24 -15.76
C TYR A 159 16.92 -19.57 -15.89
N PHE A 160 15.60 -19.57 -15.68
CA PHE A 160 14.78 -20.77 -15.83
C PHE A 160 14.57 -21.15 -17.30
N ASN A 161 14.41 -20.19 -18.21
CA ASN A 161 14.29 -20.46 -19.64
C ASN A 161 15.57 -21.04 -20.26
N ASN A 162 16.75 -20.60 -19.83
CA ASN A 162 18.03 -21.13 -20.32
C ASN A 162 18.39 -22.53 -19.78
N LYS A 163 17.63 -23.05 -18.80
CA LYS A 163 17.84 -24.38 -18.19
C LYS A 163 16.81 -25.42 -18.63
N SER A 164 15.80 -25.04 -19.41
CA SER A 164 14.78 -25.94 -19.98
C SER A 164 15.15 -26.28 -21.42
#